data_AF-A0A0C2RSQ8-F1
#
_entry.id   AF-A0A0C2RSQ8-F1
#
_cell.length_a   1.000
_cell.length_b   1.000
_cell.length_c   1.000
_cell.angle_alpha   90.00
_cell.angle_beta   90.00
_cell.angle_gamma   90.00
#
_symmetry.space_group_name_H-M   'P 1'
#
loop_
_entity.id
_entity.type
_entity.pdbx_description
1 polymer ?
#
loop_
_entity_poly.entity_id
_entity_poly.type
_entity_poly.pdbx_seq_one_letter_code
_entity_poly.pdbx_strand_id
1 'polypeptide(L)'
;MDIKAKRSFTLIMLVVGFLIAVQFQSVQQPESRDTRDMWDIRQELLKELEQQSVLLTEIQKHEQTIRQYEQDQAASSEQALKDTLNSLEQAAGLTPLTAPGITITLEPVMEELLLGIPVGQVTPELLKRLVNELYRFDAEHISIDSKRLITTSVIRDINGETTVNGLPLSDLPVMIEVITKDMESAEKLYNRMQASVLMEDFFIDNIRLTVSEPGRNIEIPAYEDTIRVRYMEPVSDEGSN
;
A
#
# COMPACT_ATOMS: atom_id res chain seq x y z
N MET A 1 91.03 -16.96 -75.79
CA MET A 1 90.01 -17.51 -74.87
C MET A 1 88.84 -18.00 -75.69
N ASP A 2 88.72 -19.31 -75.84
CA ASP A 2 87.76 -19.99 -76.72
C ASP A 2 86.30 -19.66 -76.41
N ILE A 3 85.54 -19.27 -77.44
CA ILE A 3 84.09 -19.01 -77.39
C ILE A 3 83.31 -20.22 -76.88
N LYS A 4 83.84 -21.44 -77.08
CA LYS A 4 83.28 -22.68 -76.53
C LYS A 4 83.33 -22.70 -75.00
N ALA A 5 84.43 -22.27 -74.38
CA ALA A 5 84.57 -22.23 -72.92
C ALA A 5 83.64 -21.19 -72.27
N LYS A 6 83.44 -20.03 -72.93
CA LYS A 6 82.47 -19.02 -72.46
C LYS A 6 81.03 -19.54 -72.46
N ARG A 7 80.62 -20.27 -73.51
CA ARG A 7 79.26 -20.86 -73.59
C ARG A 7 79.03 -21.93 -72.54
N SER A 8 80.03 -22.80 -72.30
CA SER A 8 79.94 -23.80 -71.24
C SER A 8 79.85 -23.17 -69.85
N PHE A 9 80.62 -22.09 -69.60
CA PHE A 9 80.59 -21.37 -68.33
C PHE A 9 79.24 -20.68 -68.08
N THR A 10 78.64 -20.05 -69.09
CA THR A 10 77.30 -19.44 -68.99
C THR A 10 76.22 -20.49 -68.72
N LEU A 11 76.31 -21.66 -69.36
CA LEU A 11 75.35 -22.75 -69.15
C LEU A 11 75.44 -23.30 -67.72
N ILE A 12 76.65 -23.49 -67.19
CA ILE A 12 76.87 -23.94 -65.80
C ILE A 12 76.31 -22.92 -64.81
N MET A 13 76.57 -21.62 -65.01
CA MET A 13 76.07 -20.57 -64.12
C MET A 13 74.54 -20.49 -64.12
N LEU A 14 73.90 -20.74 -65.27
CA LEU A 14 72.44 -20.78 -65.39
C LEU A 14 71.83 -21.96 -64.64
N VAL A 15 72.44 -23.15 -64.72
CA VAL A 15 71.99 -24.33 -63.97
C VAL A 15 72.18 -24.15 -62.47
N VAL A 16 73.31 -23.57 -62.04
CA VAL A 16 73.57 -23.27 -60.63
C VAL A 16 72.60 -22.21 -60.10
N GLY A 17 72.35 -21.15 -60.88
CA GLY A 17 71.35 -20.13 -60.52
C GLY A 17 69.94 -20.70 -60.42
N PHE A 18 69.58 -21.63 -61.32
CA PHE A 18 68.28 -22.31 -61.28
C PHE A 18 68.15 -23.21 -60.04
N LEU A 19 69.20 -23.97 -59.69
CA LEU A 19 69.21 -24.79 -58.47
C LEU A 19 69.09 -23.94 -57.21
N ILE A 20 69.77 -22.79 -57.16
CA ILE A 20 69.65 -21.86 -56.02
C ILE A 20 68.24 -21.28 -55.94
N ALA A 21 67.61 -20.93 -57.07
CA ALA A 21 66.24 -20.42 -57.10
C ALA A 21 65.22 -21.47 -56.61
N VAL A 22 65.35 -22.72 -57.02
CA VAL A 22 64.51 -23.83 -56.54
C VAL A 22 64.73 -24.06 -55.04
N GLN A 23 65.98 -24.01 -54.57
CA GLN A 23 66.28 -24.15 -53.15
C GLN A 23 65.70 -23.00 -52.33
N PHE A 24 65.71 -21.77 -52.86
CA PHE A 24 65.12 -20.60 -52.21
C PHE A 24 63.59 -20.71 -52.12
N GLN A 25 62.95 -21.20 -53.17
CA GLN A 25 61.50 -21.47 -53.18
C GLN A 25 61.12 -22.59 -52.19
N SER A 26 61.97 -23.61 -52.07
CA SER A 26 61.73 -24.74 -51.14
C SER A 26 61.99 -24.38 -49.67
N VAL A 27 62.83 -23.38 -49.38
CA VAL A 27 63.15 -22.93 -48.01
C VAL A 27 62.15 -21.88 -47.50
N GLN A 28 61.42 -21.20 -48.39
CA GLN A 28 60.39 -20.22 -48.01
C GLN A 28 59.03 -20.81 -47.60
N GLN A 29 58.86 -22.13 -47.67
CA GLN A 29 57.73 -22.80 -47.02
C GLN A 29 58.20 -23.68 -45.87
N PRO A 30 58.53 -23.11 -44.70
CA PRO A 30 58.22 -23.84 -43.49
C PRO A 30 56.69 -23.83 -43.41
N GLU A 31 56.04 -24.97 -43.65
CA GLU A 31 54.83 -25.22 -42.87
C GLU A 31 55.27 -25.10 -41.42
N SER A 32 54.90 -24.01 -40.78
CA SER A 32 54.96 -23.89 -39.34
C SER A 32 54.07 -25.01 -38.81
N ARG A 33 54.65 -26.20 -38.62
CA ARG A 33 54.13 -27.15 -37.65
C ARG A 33 54.16 -26.40 -36.34
N ASP A 34 52.99 -25.88 -35.96
CA ASP A 34 52.73 -25.37 -34.63
C ASP A 34 53.02 -26.53 -33.68
N THR A 35 54.23 -26.55 -33.13
CA THR A 35 54.66 -27.49 -32.09
C THR A 35 54.25 -26.98 -30.71
N ARG A 36 53.10 -26.31 -30.61
CA ARG A 36 52.34 -26.39 -29.37
C ARG A 36 51.83 -27.82 -29.27
N ASP A 37 52.10 -28.47 -28.15
CA ASP A 37 51.55 -29.79 -27.91
C ASP A 37 50.04 -29.70 -28.13
N MET A 38 49.49 -30.49 -29.06
CA MET A 38 48.06 -30.49 -29.37
C MET A 38 47.19 -30.79 -28.13
N TRP A 39 47.85 -31.30 -27.07
CA TRP A 39 47.36 -31.43 -25.71
C TRP A 39 47.16 -30.09 -24.99
N ASP A 40 48.11 -29.14 -25.07
CA ASP A 40 48.02 -27.81 -24.44
C ASP A 40 46.86 -26.99 -25.04
N ILE A 41 46.69 -27.02 -26.36
CA ILE A 41 45.58 -26.32 -27.04
C ILE A 41 44.23 -26.89 -26.62
N ARG A 42 44.13 -28.22 -26.45
CA ARG A 42 42.91 -28.87 -25.94
C ARG A 42 42.64 -28.52 -24.48
N GLN A 43 43.68 -28.43 -23.65
CA GLN A 43 43.55 -28.01 -22.25
C GLN A 43 43.08 -26.55 -22.13
N GLU A 44 43.64 -25.65 -22.94
CA GLU A 44 43.25 -24.24 -22.98
C GLU A 44 41.80 -24.08 -23.46
N LEU A 45 41.41 -24.80 -24.52
CA LEU A 45 40.02 -24.82 -24.99
C LEU A 45 39.05 -25.36 -23.93
N LEU A 46 39.40 -26.43 -23.22
CA LEU A 46 38.56 -26.97 -22.15
C LEU A 46 38.40 -25.99 -20.99
N LYS A 47 39.49 -25.30 -20.62
CA LYS A 47 39.47 -24.27 -19.58
C LYS A 47 38.59 -23.08 -19.98
N GLU A 48 38.65 -22.67 -21.24
CA GLU A 48 37.85 -21.56 -21.75
C GLU A 48 36.36 -21.93 -21.85
N LEU A 49 36.04 -23.17 -22.23
CA LEU A 49 34.67 -23.72 -22.18
C LEU A 49 34.14 -23.82 -20.73
N GLU A 50 34.99 -24.21 -19.79
CA GLU A 50 34.64 -24.25 -18.37
C GLU A 50 34.36 -22.84 -17.84
N GLN A 51 35.23 -21.88 -18.14
CA GLN A 51 35.03 -20.47 -17.81
C GLN A 51 33.75 -19.91 -18.44
N GLN A 52 33.48 -20.24 -19.70
CA GLN A 52 32.25 -19.86 -20.38
C GLN A 52 31.02 -20.43 -19.66
N SER A 53 31.07 -21.70 -19.22
CA SER A 53 29.97 -22.33 -18.48
C SER A 53 29.72 -21.67 -17.11
N VAL A 54 30.80 -21.29 -16.41
CA VAL A 54 30.73 -20.57 -15.13
C VAL A 54 30.11 -19.19 -15.32
N LEU A 55 30.59 -18.44 -16.33
CA LEU A 55 30.05 -17.12 -16.68
C LEU A 55 28.57 -17.19 -17.05
N LEU A 56 28.15 -18.19 -17.84
CA LEU A 56 26.74 -18.38 -18.18
C LEU A 56 25.88 -18.69 -16.94
N THR A 57 26.40 -19.48 -16.00
CA THR A 57 25.71 -19.78 -14.74
C THR A 57 25.60 -18.53 -13.87
N GLU A 58 26.63 -17.70 -13.85
CA GLU A 58 26.66 -16.44 -13.11
C GLU A 58 25.68 -15.41 -13.71
N ILE A 59 25.61 -15.31 -15.04
CA ILE A 59 24.61 -14.49 -15.75
C ILE A 59 23.19 -14.95 -15.41
N GLN A 60 22.91 -16.26 -15.46
CA GLN A 60 21.61 -16.80 -15.10
C GLN A 60 21.22 -16.48 -13.65
N LYS A 61 22.18 -16.59 -12.73
CA LYS A 61 21.98 -16.24 -11.33
C LYS A 61 21.67 -14.75 -11.16
N HIS A 62 22.41 -13.87 -11.83
CA HIS A 62 22.16 -12.44 -11.81
C HIS A 62 20.81 -12.06 -12.43
N GLU A 63 20.42 -12.66 -13.56
CA GLU A 63 19.09 -12.45 -14.13
C GLU A 63 17.97 -12.94 -13.20
N GLN A 64 18.17 -14.06 -12.50
CA GLN A 64 17.20 -14.54 -11.53
C GLN A 64 17.09 -13.58 -10.33
N THR A 65 18.22 -13.06 -9.85
CA THR A 65 18.26 -12.05 -8.80
C THR A 65 17.58 -10.74 -9.25
N ILE A 66 17.83 -10.26 -10.46
CA ILE A 66 17.15 -9.07 -11.03
C ILE A 66 15.64 -9.31 -11.12
N ARG A 67 15.21 -10.47 -11.65
CA ARG A 67 13.79 -10.82 -11.71
C ARG A 67 13.13 -10.87 -10.34
N GLN A 68 13.81 -11.39 -9.33
CA GLN A 68 13.33 -11.37 -7.94
C GLN A 68 13.20 -9.94 -7.43
N TYR A 69 14.21 -9.09 -7.64
CA TYR A 69 14.13 -7.69 -7.23
C TYR A 69 13.02 -6.91 -7.94
N GLU A 70 12.83 -7.12 -9.24
CA GLU A 70 11.74 -6.49 -10.01
C GLU A 70 10.35 -6.94 -9.52
N GLN A 71 10.20 -8.24 -9.21
CA GLN A 71 8.96 -8.79 -8.64
C GLN A 71 8.69 -8.29 -7.22
N ASP A 72 9.71 -8.28 -6.36
CA ASP A 72 9.61 -7.81 -4.98
C ASP A 72 9.33 -6.30 -4.94
N GLN A 73 9.90 -5.51 -5.86
CA GLN A 73 9.66 -4.07 -5.93
C GLN A 73 8.24 -3.74 -6.41
N ALA A 74 7.74 -4.41 -7.45
CA ALA A 74 6.36 -4.25 -7.91
C ALA A 74 5.36 -4.65 -6.80
N ALA A 75 5.54 -5.85 -6.22
CA ALA A 75 4.67 -6.35 -5.17
C ALA A 75 4.73 -5.49 -3.89
N SER A 76 5.91 -4.99 -3.51
CA SER A 76 6.10 -4.13 -2.35
C SER A 76 5.45 -2.75 -2.52
N SER A 77 5.60 -2.13 -3.70
CA SER A 77 4.98 -0.82 -3.98
C SER A 77 3.45 -0.93 -4.02
N GLU A 78 2.91 -1.99 -4.62
CA GLU A 78 1.47 -2.23 -4.67
C GLU A 78 0.90 -2.55 -3.29
N GLN A 79 1.63 -3.32 -2.48
CA GLN A 79 1.22 -3.63 -1.11
C GLN A 79 1.28 -2.39 -0.22
N ALA A 80 2.35 -1.60 -0.29
CA ALA A 80 2.48 -0.35 0.44
C ALA A 80 1.38 0.66 0.06
N LEU A 81 1.02 0.75 -1.22
CA LEU A 81 -0.09 1.58 -1.68
C LEU A 81 -1.44 1.10 -1.14
N LYS A 82 -1.69 -0.21 -1.13
CA LYS A 82 -2.91 -0.79 -0.54
C LYS A 82 -2.98 -0.55 0.96
N ASP A 83 -1.88 -0.74 1.68
CA ASP A 83 -1.83 -0.51 3.13
C ASP A 83 -2.04 0.97 3.45
N THR A 84 -1.46 1.87 2.64
CA THR A 84 -1.70 3.31 2.73
C THR A 84 -3.16 3.64 2.48
N LEU A 85 -3.75 3.10 1.39
CA LEU A 85 -5.16 3.31 1.05
C LEU A 85 -6.08 2.85 2.19
N ASN A 86 -5.86 1.65 2.71
CA ASN A 86 -6.62 1.10 3.83
C ASN A 86 -6.50 2.00 5.07
N SER A 87 -5.30 2.49 5.39
CA SER A 87 -5.11 3.40 6.54
C SER A 87 -5.83 4.74 6.35
N LEU A 88 -5.87 5.26 5.12
CA LEU A 88 -6.55 6.50 4.77
C LEU A 88 -8.07 6.32 4.81
N GLU A 89 -8.58 5.19 4.31
CA GLU A 89 -10.00 4.84 4.38
C GLU A 89 -10.48 4.69 5.82
N GLN A 90 -9.67 4.06 6.68
CA GLN A 90 -9.93 3.97 8.12
C GLN A 90 -9.95 5.35 8.78
N ALA A 91 -8.94 6.18 8.51
CA ALA A 91 -8.85 7.54 9.06
C ALA A 91 -10.00 8.44 8.57
N ALA A 92 -10.47 8.24 7.34
CA ALA A 92 -11.63 8.93 6.77
C ALA A 92 -12.98 8.39 7.28
N GLY A 93 -12.99 7.26 8.01
CA GLY A 93 -14.21 6.63 8.50
C GLY A 93 -15.02 5.90 7.42
N LEU A 94 -14.39 5.53 6.31
CA LEU A 94 -15.01 4.82 5.17
C LEU A 94 -15.06 3.31 5.35
N THR A 95 -14.49 2.79 6.43
CA THR A 95 -14.53 1.36 6.78
C THR A 95 -15.36 1.15 8.05
N PRO A 96 -16.13 0.05 8.15
CA PRO A 96 -16.76 -0.32 9.41
C PRO A 96 -15.68 -0.63 10.46
N LEU A 97 -15.99 -0.37 11.72
CA LEU A 97 -15.08 -0.59 12.83
C LEU A 97 -15.81 -1.30 13.98
N THR A 98 -15.13 -2.25 14.60
CA THR A 98 -15.58 -2.91 15.82
C THR A 98 -14.54 -2.74 16.92
N ALA A 99 -14.93 -2.16 18.04
CA ALA A 99 -14.02 -1.89 19.15
C ALA A 99 -14.79 -1.70 20.47
N PRO A 100 -14.10 -1.61 21.63
CA PRO A 100 -14.73 -1.34 22.90
C PRO A 100 -15.47 0.00 22.90
N GLY A 101 -16.57 0.08 23.65
CA GLY A 101 -17.43 1.25 23.60
C GLY A 101 -18.68 1.14 24.46
N ILE A 102 -19.62 2.06 24.25
CA ILE A 102 -20.93 2.08 24.89
C ILE A 102 -22.03 2.30 23.84
N THR A 103 -23.24 1.84 24.15
CA THR A 103 -24.43 2.15 23.36
C THR A 103 -25.34 3.05 24.19
N ILE A 104 -25.75 4.17 23.60
CA ILE A 104 -26.73 5.08 24.19
C ILE A 104 -28.02 4.91 23.41
N THR A 105 -29.13 4.74 24.12
CA THR A 105 -30.46 4.62 23.53
C THR A 105 -31.30 5.80 23.97
N LEU A 106 -31.90 6.48 23.00
CA LEU A 106 -32.87 7.54 23.22
C LEU A 106 -34.25 6.93 23.00
N GLU A 107 -35.10 6.95 24.02
CA GLU A 107 -36.43 6.33 24.00
C GLU A 107 -37.50 7.34 24.41
N PRO A 108 -38.76 7.19 23.98
CA PRO A 108 -39.84 8.02 24.49
C PRO A 108 -40.12 7.69 25.96
N VAL A 109 -40.51 8.68 26.76
CA VAL A 109 -41.00 8.46 28.12
C VAL A 109 -42.41 7.87 28.06
N MET A 110 -42.52 6.55 28.22
CA MET A 110 -43.79 5.81 28.12
C MET A 110 -44.87 6.31 29.09
N GLU A 111 -44.47 6.75 30.29
CA GLU A 111 -45.37 7.28 31.30
C GLU A 111 -46.11 8.55 30.82
N GLU A 112 -45.41 9.41 30.09
CA GLU A 112 -45.96 10.66 29.55
C GLU A 112 -46.84 10.40 28.32
N LEU A 113 -46.45 9.42 27.51
CA LEU A 113 -47.25 8.97 26.37
C LEU A 113 -48.62 8.46 26.82
N LEU A 114 -48.67 7.70 27.93
CA LEU A 114 -49.92 7.22 28.55
C LEU A 114 -50.79 8.36 29.11
N LEU A 115 -50.20 9.51 29.43
CA LEU A 115 -50.89 10.74 29.86
C LEU A 115 -51.34 11.61 28.68
N GLY A 116 -51.11 11.17 27.43
CA GLY A 116 -51.48 11.89 26.21
C GLY A 116 -50.53 13.03 25.84
N ILE A 117 -49.34 13.08 26.46
CA ILE A 117 -48.28 14.03 26.11
C ILE A 117 -47.59 13.52 24.83
N PRO A 118 -47.35 14.38 23.83
CA PRO A 118 -46.70 13.96 22.59
C PRO A 118 -45.26 13.50 22.86
N VAL A 119 -44.79 12.58 22.01
CA VAL A 119 -43.40 12.10 22.02
C VAL A 119 -42.45 13.28 21.80
N GLY A 120 -41.40 13.35 22.62
CA GLY A 120 -40.33 14.33 22.49
C GLY A 120 -39.62 14.23 21.14
N GLN A 121 -39.19 15.36 20.59
CA GLN A 121 -38.37 15.39 19.38
C GLN A 121 -36.92 15.70 19.76
N VAL A 122 -35.98 14.88 19.30
CA VAL A 122 -34.55 15.13 19.53
C VAL A 122 -34.16 16.40 18.77
N THR A 123 -33.87 17.49 19.48
CA THR A 123 -33.44 18.73 18.84
C THR A 123 -31.98 18.65 18.37
N PRO A 124 -31.60 19.37 17.29
CA PRO A 124 -30.22 19.36 16.82
C PRO A 124 -29.23 19.90 17.86
N GLU A 125 -29.67 20.85 18.69
CA GLU A 125 -28.84 21.45 19.74
C GLU A 125 -28.54 20.45 20.87
N LEU A 126 -29.55 19.69 21.29
CA LEU A 126 -29.39 18.67 22.30
C LEU A 126 -28.47 17.54 21.81
N LEU A 127 -28.66 17.11 20.56
CA LEU A 127 -27.81 16.08 19.94
C LEU A 127 -26.34 16.55 19.79
N LYS A 128 -26.11 17.80 19.39
CA LYS A 128 -24.76 18.39 19.36
C LYS A 128 -24.10 18.41 20.74
N ARG A 129 -24.85 18.81 21.77
CA ARG A 129 -24.33 18.83 23.14
C ARG A 129 -23.93 17.42 23.60
N LEU A 130 -24.75 16.42 23.29
CA LEU A 130 -24.42 15.01 23.54
C LEU A 130 -23.13 14.60 22.82
N VAL A 131 -23.03 14.83 21.51
CA VAL A 131 -21.84 14.48 20.72
C VAL A 131 -20.58 15.16 21.26
N ASN A 132 -20.66 16.45 21.59
CA ASN A 132 -19.54 17.18 22.16
C ASN A 132 -19.13 16.64 23.53
N GLU A 133 -20.09 16.22 24.34
CA GLU A 133 -19.82 15.59 25.63
C GLU A 133 -19.13 14.23 25.47
N LEU A 134 -19.56 13.42 24.50
CA LEU A 134 -18.92 12.14 24.19
C LEU A 134 -17.46 12.35 23.76
N TYR A 135 -17.20 13.27 22.83
CA TYR A 135 -15.82 13.59 22.42
C TYR A 135 -14.97 14.16 23.55
N ARG A 136 -15.56 14.91 24.50
CA ARG A 136 -14.87 15.41 25.69
C ARG A 136 -14.39 14.30 26.61
N PHE A 137 -15.00 13.12 26.53
CA PHE A 137 -14.72 11.95 27.38
C PHE A 137 -14.14 10.78 26.57
N ASP A 138 -13.24 11.09 25.63
CA ASP A 138 -12.43 10.11 24.88
C ASP A 138 -13.22 9.16 23.96
N ALA A 139 -14.39 9.59 23.45
CA ALA A 139 -14.99 8.95 22.29
C ALA A 139 -14.13 9.15 21.05
N GLU A 140 -13.76 8.08 20.35
CA GLU A 140 -13.01 8.14 19.10
C GLU A 140 -13.95 8.17 17.90
N HIS A 141 -14.99 7.34 17.94
CA HIS A 141 -15.95 7.22 16.86
C HIS A 141 -17.37 7.13 17.37
N ILE A 142 -18.29 7.79 16.66
CA ILE A 142 -19.69 7.88 17.03
C ILE A 142 -20.53 7.58 15.79
N SER A 143 -21.60 6.82 15.98
CA SER A 143 -22.69 6.66 15.02
C SER A 143 -23.98 7.09 15.70
N ILE A 144 -24.84 7.76 14.94
CA ILE A 144 -26.17 8.17 15.38
C ILE A 144 -27.16 7.57 14.39
N ASP A 145 -28.06 6.71 14.84
CA ASP A 145 -29.07 6.07 14.00
C ASP A 145 -28.42 5.37 12.78
N SER A 146 -27.37 4.60 13.07
CA SER A 146 -26.49 3.93 12.09
C SER A 146 -25.78 4.87 11.09
N LYS A 147 -25.71 6.17 11.37
CA LYS A 147 -25.01 7.17 10.53
C LYS A 147 -23.68 7.54 11.21
N ARG A 148 -22.57 7.11 10.61
CA ARG A 148 -21.21 7.45 11.05
C ARG A 148 -21.00 8.97 11.09
N LEU A 149 -20.49 9.48 12.20
CA LEU A 149 -19.97 10.84 12.28
C LEU A 149 -18.49 10.87 11.86
N ILE A 150 -18.18 11.82 10.99
CA ILE A 150 -16.83 12.16 10.55
C ILE A 150 -16.58 13.65 10.82
N THR A 151 -15.35 14.13 10.63
CA THR A 151 -14.98 15.53 10.89
C THR A 151 -15.82 16.55 10.14
N THR A 152 -16.31 16.20 8.94
CA THR A 152 -17.16 17.06 8.11
C THR A 152 -18.66 16.84 8.33
N SER A 153 -19.05 16.00 9.30
CA SER A 153 -20.45 15.72 9.59
C SER A 153 -21.18 16.95 10.13
N VAL A 154 -22.44 17.08 9.74
CA VAL A 154 -23.30 18.20 10.13
C VAL A 154 -24.56 17.68 10.80
N ILE A 155 -24.85 18.23 11.97
CA ILE A 155 -26.11 18.02 12.69
C ILE A 155 -26.89 19.33 12.62
N ARG A 156 -28.08 19.33 12.02
CA ARG A 156 -28.90 20.54 11.89
C ARG A 156 -30.37 20.22 11.62
N ASP A 157 -31.22 21.21 11.83
CA ASP A 157 -32.60 21.16 11.37
C ASP A 157 -32.66 21.37 9.85
N ILE A 158 -33.43 20.54 9.15
CA ILE A 158 -33.87 20.78 7.78
C ILE A 158 -35.39 20.57 7.74
N ASN A 159 -36.14 21.62 7.46
CA ASN A 159 -37.60 21.60 7.35
C ASN A 159 -38.34 21.13 8.63
N GLY A 160 -37.79 21.38 9.82
CA GLY A 160 -38.39 20.99 11.10
C GLY A 160 -38.02 19.57 11.55
N GLU A 161 -37.13 18.90 10.82
CA GLU A 161 -36.58 17.59 11.20
C GLU A 161 -35.09 17.70 11.51
N THR A 162 -34.67 17.05 12.61
CA THR A 162 -33.26 16.92 12.94
C THR A 162 -32.60 15.98 11.95
N THR A 163 -31.55 16.46 11.30
CA THR A 163 -30.78 15.71 10.31
C THR A 163 -29.33 15.51 10.75
N VAL A 164 -28.77 14.35 10.41
CA VAL A 164 -27.36 13.99 10.57
C VAL A 164 -26.81 13.67 9.18
N ASN A 165 -25.76 14.38 8.76
CA ASN A 165 -25.20 14.28 7.40
C ASN A 165 -26.25 14.56 6.30
N GLY A 166 -27.26 15.38 6.60
CA GLY A 166 -28.34 15.71 5.67
C GLY A 166 -29.42 14.63 5.53
N LEU A 167 -29.31 13.51 6.24
CA LEU A 167 -30.36 12.50 6.36
C LEU A 167 -31.19 12.76 7.63
N PRO A 168 -32.53 12.69 7.57
CA PRO A 168 -33.36 12.82 8.75
C PRO A 168 -33.07 11.70 9.76
N LEU A 169 -33.18 12.04 11.04
CA LEU A 169 -33.12 11.07 12.12
C LEU A 169 -34.41 10.24 12.12
N SER A 170 -34.29 8.93 12.38
CA SER A 170 -35.46 8.07 12.58
C SER A 170 -36.28 8.50 13.79
N ASP A 171 -37.56 8.12 13.80
CA ASP A 171 -38.41 8.26 14.99
C ASP A 171 -37.83 7.48 16.17
N LEU A 172 -38.10 7.95 17.39
CA LEU A 172 -37.67 7.27 18.61
C LEU A 172 -38.24 5.84 18.68
N PRO A 173 -37.45 4.84 19.08
CA PRO A 173 -36.14 4.95 19.72
C PRO A 173 -34.96 5.07 18.75
N VAL A 174 -33.97 5.88 19.13
CA VAL A 174 -32.73 6.11 18.35
C VAL A 174 -31.53 5.54 19.09
N MET A 175 -30.69 4.80 18.38
CA MET A 175 -29.45 4.25 18.91
C MET A 175 -28.25 5.12 18.56
N ILE A 176 -27.35 5.31 19.53
CA ILE A 176 -26.10 6.03 19.37
C ILE A 176 -24.99 5.11 19.83
N GLU A 177 -24.19 4.62 18.88
CA GLU A 177 -23.05 3.74 19.16
C GLU A 177 -21.78 4.57 19.30
N VAL A 178 -21.02 4.34 20.36
CA VAL A 178 -19.80 5.08 20.66
C VAL A 178 -18.66 4.10 20.88
N ILE A 179 -17.57 4.28 20.16
CA ILE A 179 -16.33 3.52 20.30
C ILE A 179 -15.29 4.39 21.00
N THR A 180 -14.53 3.77 21.90
CA THR A 180 -13.41 4.36 22.63
C THR A 180 -12.12 3.58 22.36
N LYS A 181 -10.98 4.18 22.69
CA LYS A 181 -9.65 3.58 22.50
C LYS A 181 -9.50 2.21 23.18
N ASP A 182 -9.99 2.11 24.41
CA ASP A 182 -9.88 0.92 25.25
C ASP A 182 -11.10 0.78 26.18
N MET A 183 -11.17 -0.37 26.85
CA MET A 183 -12.25 -0.69 27.79
C MET A 183 -12.26 0.23 29.01
N GLU A 184 -11.09 0.70 29.46
CA GLU A 184 -11.00 1.62 30.60
C GLU A 184 -11.65 2.98 30.26
N SER A 185 -11.43 3.46 29.04
CA SER A 185 -12.07 4.67 28.53
C SER A 185 -13.57 4.48 28.37
N ALA A 186 -14.03 3.30 27.91
CA ALA A 186 -15.45 2.97 27.84
C ALA A 186 -16.12 2.98 29.22
N GLU A 187 -15.46 2.43 30.24
CA GLU A 187 -15.94 2.45 31.63
C GLU A 187 -15.98 3.87 32.20
N LYS A 188 -14.96 4.69 31.94
CA LYS A 188 -14.95 6.10 32.34
C LYS A 188 -16.10 6.85 31.68
N LEU A 189 -16.28 6.69 30.36
CA LEU A 189 -17.34 7.31 29.60
C LEU A 189 -18.71 6.90 30.15
N TYR A 190 -18.96 5.61 30.40
CA TYR A 190 -20.19 5.10 31.01
C TYR A 190 -20.50 5.77 32.36
N ASN A 191 -19.52 5.80 33.27
CA ASN A 191 -19.69 6.41 34.59
C ASN A 191 -19.93 7.92 34.51
N ARG A 192 -19.30 8.61 33.56
CA ARG A 192 -19.49 10.05 33.35
C ARG A 192 -20.85 10.36 32.74
N MET A 193 -21.28 9.59 31.76
CA MET A 193 -22.60 9.73 31.16
C MET A 193 -23.69 9.51 32.22
N GLN A 194 -23.53 8.53 33.12
CA GLN A 194 -24.43 8.30 34.25
C GLN A 194 -24.59 9.48 35.21
N ALA A 195 -23.58 10.35 35.30
CA ALA A 195 -23.61 11.55 36.15
C ALA A 195 -23.81 12.85 35.35
N SER A 196 -24.11 12.73 34.04
CA SER A 196 -24.24 13.88 33.16
C SER A 196 -25.60 14.56 33.34
N VAL A 197 -25.58 15.89 33.31
CA VAL A 197 -26.79 16.73 33.30
C VAL A 197 -27.61 16.49 32.02
N LEU A 198 -26.99 15.96 30.96
CA LEU A 198 -27.69 15.65 29.71
C LEU A 198 -28.86 14.67 29.93
N MET A 199 -28.79 13.74 30.88
CA MET A 199 -29.93 12.88 31.16
C MET A 199 -31.16 13.66 31.62
N GLU A 200 -30.98 14.72 32.41
CA GLU A 200 -32.06 15.61 32.82
C GLU A 200 -32.55 16.48 31.66
N ASP A 201 -31.62 17.03 30.86
CA ASP A 201 -31.95 17.85 29.69
C ASP A 201 -32.80 17.08 28.66
N PHE A 202 -32.44 15.83 28.36
CA PHE A 202 -33.24 14.97 27.49
C PHE A 202 -34.60 14.62 28.11
N PHE A 203 -34.64 14.39 29.43
CA PHE A 203 -35.88 14.08 30.13
C PHE A 203 -36.88 15.25 30.12
N ILE A 204 -36.39 16.50 30.22
CA ILE A 204 -37.22 17.71 30.08
C ILE A 204 -37.90 17.78 28.70
N ASP A 205 -37.22 17.28 27.66
CA ASP A 205 -37.76 17.18 26.31
C ASP A 205 -38.56 15.89 26.07
N ASN A 206 -39.00 15.19 27.12
CA ASN A 206 -39.77 13.94 27.10
C ASN A 206 -39.03 12.75 26.45
N ILE A 207 -37.69 12.73 26.56
CA ILE A 207 -36.83 11.69 26.00
C ILE A 207 -36.02 11.04 27.12
N ARG A 208 -36.12 9.72 27.24
CA ARG A 208 -35.31 8.93 28.18
C ARG A 208 -33.98 8.57 27.50
N LEU A 209 -32.89 9.06 28.07
CA LEU A 209 -31.54 8.65 27.67
C LEU A 209 -31.08 7.49 28.56
N THR A 210 -30.86 6.32 27.96
CA THR A 210 -30.35 5.12 28.64
C THR A 210 -28.95 4.80 28.11
N VAL A 211 -28.00 4.57 29.01
CA VAL A 211 -26.63 4.18 28.66
C VAL A 211 -26.44 2.71 28.98
N SER A 212 -26.03 1.90 28.00
CA SER A 212 -25.71 0.50 28.22
C SER A 212 -24.39 0.34 28.97
N GLU A 213 -24.20 -0.82 29.60
CA GLU A 213 -22.89 -1.19 30.12
C GLU A 213 -21.83 -1.20 28.99
N PRO A 214 -20.55 -0.92 29.32
CA PRO A 214 -19.46 -0.98 28.37
C PRO A 214 -19.38 -2.34 27.66
N GLY A 215 -19.41 -2.31 26.33
CA GLY A 215 -19.27 -3.46 25.46
C GLY A 215 -17.86 -3.57 24.90
N ARG A 216 -17.36 -4.79 24.69
CA ARG A 216 -16.06 -5.01 24.03
C ARG A 216 -16.12 -4.90 22.51
N ASN A 217 -17.29 -5.18 21.94
CA ASN A 217 -17.52 -5.27 20.50
C ASN A 217 -18.72 -4.40 20.13
N ILE A 218 -18.51 -3.08 20.09
CA ILE A 218 -19.47 -2.14 19.51
C ILE A 218 -19.09 -1.97 18.04
N GLU A 219 -20.03 -2.23 17.15
CA GLU A 219 -19.85 -2.06 15.71
C GLU A 219 -20.39 -0.70 15.29
N ILE A 220 -19.61 0.04 14.51
CA ILE A 220 -20.03 1.28 13.87
C ILE A 220 -19.89 1.10 12.35
N PRO A 221 -20.93 1.40 11.56
CA PRO A 221 -20.89 1.29 10.10
C PRO A 221 -19.91 2.28 9.46
N ALA A 222 -19.55 1.99 8.20
CA ALA A 222 -18.81 2.93 7.37
C ALA A 222 -19.64 4.19 7.08
N TYR A 223 -18.95 5.31 6.84
CA TYR A 223 -19.57 6.51 6.30
C TYR A 223 -20.03 6.27 4.85
N GLU A 224 -21.31 6.50 4.57
CA GLU A 224 -21.93 6.13 3.28
C GLU A 224 -21.83 7.21 2.20
N ASP A 225 -21.58 8.48 2.57
CA ASP A 225 -21.57 9.58 1.60
C ASP A 225 -20.14 9.86 1.06
N THR A 226 -20.09 10.57 -0.05
CA THR A 226 -18.84 10.89 -0.75
C THR A 226 -18.17 12.14 -0.17
N ILE A 227 -16.89 12.00 0.21
CA ILE A 227 -16.06 13.14 0.61
C ILE A 227 -15.64 13.89 -0.67
N ARG A 228 -16.28 15.04 -0.93
CA ARG A 228 -15.99 15.86 -2.11
C ARG A 228 -14.83 16.82 -1.87
N VAL A 229 -13.66 16.47 -2.40
CA VAL A 229 -12.49 17.35 -2.45
C VAL A 229 -12.53 18.19 -3.74
N ARG A 230 -12.57 19.53 -3.62
CA ARG A 230 -12.60 20.43 -4.79
C ARG A 230 -11.28 21.17 -5.04
N TYR A 231 -10.65 21.66 -3.98
CA TYR A 231 -9.50 22.57 -4.08
C TYR A 231 -8.25 22.05 -3.36
N MET A 232 -8.31 20.89 -2.70
CA MET A 232 -7.13 20.29 -2.08
C MET A 232 -6.40 19.45 -3.11
N GLU A 233 -5.09 19.67 -3.22
CA GLU A 233 -4.20 18.85 -4.04
C GLU A 233 -3.29 18.05 -3.10
N PRO A 234 -3.01 16.77 -3.41
CA PRO A 234 -2.05 16.01 -2.64
C PRO A 234 -0.67 16.66 -2.78
N VAL A 235 0.05 16.79 -1.68
CA VAL A 235 1.43 17.25 -1.69
C VAL A 235 2.26 16.21 -2.45
N SER A 236 2.92 16.62 -3.52
CA SER A 236 3.86 15.77 -4.25
C SER A 236 5.11 15.54 -3.39
N ASP A 237 5.44 14.27 -3.12
CA ASP A 237 6.71 13.91 -2.49
C ASP A 237 7.88 14.27 -3.42
N GLU A 238 8.55 15.39 -3.16
CA GLU A 238 9.82 15.78 -3.80
C GLU A 238 11.00 14.89 -3.33
N GLY A 239 10.88 13.57 -3.48
CA GLY A 239 11.84 12.59 -2.97
C GLY A 239 12.21 11.45 -3.93
N SER A 240 11.78 11.48 -5.19
CA SER A 240 12.17 10.50 -6.20
C SER A 240 12.99 11.15 -7.32
N ASN A 241 14.27 11.42 -7.03
CA ASN A 241 15.32 11.61 -8.04
C ASN A 241 16.56 10.83 -7.62
#